data_AF-S2KT24-F1
#
_entry.id   AF-S2KT24-F1
#
_cell.length_a   1.000
_cell.length_b   1.000
_cell.length_c   1.000
_cell.angle_alpha   90.00
_cell.angle_beta   90.00
_cell.angle_gamma   90.00
#
_symmetry.space_group_name_H-M   'P 1'
#
loop_
_entity.id
_entity.type
_entity.pdbx_description
1 polymer ?
#
loop_
_entity_poly.entity_id
_entity_poly.type
_entity_poly.pdbx_seq_one_letter_code
_entity_poly.pdbx_strand_id
1 'polypeptide(L)'
;MSEELTLLPCPACGGKADIIDSFERDDKGHVLVGWIAQCTRGCLTTSEHGSREKAAASWNALPRALTWTDEPQLGAWNWWRDECSCIPRYVYQDGTVAITMLIARVPYQDLGGQWAGPIPEPRPHEPVGEQEKNNV
;
A
#
# COMPACT_ATOMS: atom_id res chain seq x y z
N MET A 1 18.49 -24.61 0.98
CA MET A 1 17.11 -24.74 0.49
C MET A 1 16.41 -23.46 0.89
N SER A 2 16.30 -22.47 -0.01
CA SER A 2 15.57 -21.24 0.29
C SER A 2 14.09 -21.59 0.33
N GLU A 3 13.45 -21.45 1.49
CA GLU A 3 12.00 -21.58 1.59
C GLU A 3 11.39 -20.57 0.62
N GLU A 4 10.50 -21.04 -0.27
CA GLU A 4 9.81 -20.17 -1.20
C GLU A 4 8.88 -19.26 -0.40
N LEU A 5 9.23 -17.98 -0.33
CA LEU A 5 8.47 -16.95 0.38
C LEU A 5 7.03 -16.94 -0.13
N THR A 6 6.11 -17.45 0.68
CA THR A 6 4.70 -17.59 0.30
C THR A 6 3.96 -16.28 0.55
N LEU A 7 3.51 -15.63 -0.52
CA LEU A 7 2.63 -14.47 -0.45
C LEU A 7 1.16 -14.89 -0.47
N LEU A 8 0.38 -14.36 0.46
CA LEU A 8 -1.07 -14.47 0.43
C LEU A 8 -1.64 -13.71 -0.78
N PRO A 9 -2.80 -14.11 -1.32
CA PRO A 9 -3.48 -13.37 -2.36
C PRO A 9 -3.75 -11.91 -1.98
N CYS A 10 -3.86 -11.06 -2.99
CA CYS A 10 -4.20 -9.65 -2.83
C CYS A 10 -5.49 -9.49 -2.01
N PRO A 11 -5.46 -8.77 -0.88
CA PRO A 11 -6.65 -8.59 -0.03
C PRO A 11 -7.77 -7.83 -0.75
N ALA A 12 -7.43 -7.00 -1.74
CA ALA A 12 -8.40 -6.21 -2.49
C ALA A 12 -9.16 -7.00 -3.56
N CYS A 13 -8.44 -7.83 -4.34
CA CYS A 13 -8.99 -8.47 -5.55
C CYS A 13 -8.83 -9.99 -5.60
N GLY A 14 -8.19 -10.60 -4.60
CA GLY A 14 -7.87 -12.04 -4.57
C GLY A 14 -6.82 -12.47 -5.61
N GLY A 15 -6.24 -11.53 -6.37
CA GLY A 15 -5.22 -11.80 -7.37
C GLY A 15 -3.87 -12.20 -6.78
N LYS A 16 -2.94 -12.66 -7.64
CA LYS A 16 -1.58 -12.99 -7.21
C LYS A 16 -0.81 -11.75 -6.75
N ALA A 17 0.13 -11.98 -5.86
CA ALA A 17 1.10 -11.00 -5.40
C ALA A 17 2.51 -11.47 -5.74
N ASP A 18 3.44 -10.53 -5.87
CA ASP A 18 4.85 -10.81 -6.16
C ASP A 18 5.77 -9.87 -5.38
N ILE A 19 7.03 -10.27 -5.18
CA ILE A 19 8.08 -9.44 -4.59
C ILE A 19 9.02 -8.97 -5.69
N ILE A 20 9.05 -7.66 -5.89
CA ILE A 20 9.89 -7.00 -6.89
C ILE A 20 11.10 -6.38 -6.20
N ASP A 21 12.25 -6.49 -6.86
CA ASP A 21 13.47 -5.83 -6.47
C ASP A 21 13.40 -4.35 -6.89
N SER A 22 13.50 -3.45 -5.92
CA SER A 22 13.67 -2.02 -6.15
C SER A 22 15.16 -1.70 -6.17
N PHE A 23 15.63 -1.04 -7.22
CA PHE A 23 17.03 -0.66 -7.38
C PHE A 23 17.12 0.86 -7.48
N GLU A 24 17.75 1.48 -6.49
CA GLU A 24 18.19 2.88 -6.60
C GLU A 24 19.70 2.92 -6.78
N ARG A 25 20.17 3.70 -7.77
CA ARG A 25 21.59 4.01 -7.92
C ARG A 25 21.82 5.45 -7.50
N ASP A 26 22.77 5.66 -6.59
CA ASP A 26 23.27 7.00 -6.32
C ASP A 26 24.23 7.47 -7.44
N ASP A 27 24.53 8.77 -7.43
CA ASP A 27 25.45 9.41 -8.40
C ASP A 27 26.90 8.88 -8.31
N LYS A 28 27.21 8.08 -7.29
CA LYS A 28 28.52 7.45 -7.05
C LYS A 28 28.55 5.98 -7.46
N GLY A 29 27.43 5.45 -7.97
CA GLY A 29 27.30 4.08 -8.43
C GLY A 29 26.99 3.05 -7.34
N HIS A 30 26.68 3.47 -6.11
CA HIS A 30 26.16 2.56 -5.09
C HIS A 30 24.74 2.15 -5.46
N VAL A 31 24.44 0.85 -5.30
CA VAL A 31 23.09 0.30 -5.53
C VAL A 31 22.45 0.04 -4.17
N LEU A 32 21.36 0.75 -3.87
CA LEU A 32 20.43 0.34 -2.83
C LEU A 32 19.50 -0.71 -3.42
N VAL A 33 19.47 -1.88 -2.81
CA VAL A 33 18.52 -2.94 -3.14
C VAL A 33 17.45 -2.96 -2.08
N GLY A 34 16.24 -2.57 -2.48
CA GLY A 34 15.03 -2.69 -1.69
C GLY A 34 14.13 -3.80 -2.25
N TRP A 35 13.17 -4.25 -1.44
CA TRP A 35 12.14 -5.18 -1.88
C TRP A 35 10.76 -4.64 -1.56
N ILE A 36 9.88 -4.65 -2.54
CA ILE A 36 8.46 -4.33 -2.40
C ILE A 36 7.64 -5.58 -2.68
N ALA A 37 6.51 -5.74 -2.00
CA ALA A 37 5.50 -6.71 -2.39
C ALA A 37 4.33 -5.97 -3.05
N GLN A 38 3.85 -6.48 -4.18
CA GLN A 38 2.75 -5.86 -4.91
C GLN A 38 1.75 -6.86 -5.49
N CYS A 39 0.52 -6.41 -5.68
CA CYS A 39 -0.45 -7.15 -6.50
C CYS A 39 -0.03 -7.07 -7.96
N THR A 40 -0.05 -8.20 -8.67
CA THR A 40 0.28 -8.23 -10.11
C THR A 40 -0.73 -7.48 -10.98
N ARG A 41 -1.88 -7.10 -10.42
CA ARG A 41 -2.91 -6.26 -11.06
C ARG A 41 -2.81 -4.78 -10.66
N GLY A 42 -1.81 -4.39 -9.87
CA GLY A 42 -1.59 -2.98 -9.49
C GLY A 42 -2.53 -2.44 -8.41
N CYS A 43 -3.28 -3.28 -7.70
CA CYS A 43 -4.20 -2.81 -6.65
C CYS A 43 -3.47 -2.26 -5.41
N LEU A 44 -2.31 -2.83 -5.09
CA LEU A 44 -1.63 -2.66 -3.81
C LEU A 44 -0.13 -2.84 -3.97
N THR A 45 0.64 -2.02 -3.28
CA THR A 45 2.09 -2.15 -3.16
C THR A 45 2.48 -1.80 -1.73
N THR A 46 3.39 -2.56 -1.13
CA THR A 46 3.99 -2.21 0.17
C THR A 46 5.06 -1.14 -0.01
N SER A 47 5.49 -0.53 1.10
CA SER A 47 6.75 0.19 1.14
C SER A 47 7.93 -0.72 0.78
N GLU A 48 9.08 -0.11 0.50
CA GLU A 48 10.35 -0.81 0.38
C GLU A 48 10.77 -1.40 1.73
N HIS A 49 11.41 -2.55 1.67
CA HIS A 49 11.98 -3.22 2.82
C HIS A 49 13.39 -3.69 2.49
N GLY A 50 14.30 -3.69 3.48
CA GLY A 50 15.68 -4.15 3.30
C GLY A 50 15.86 -5.67 3.17
N SER A 51 14.78 -6.43 2.95
CA SER A 51 14.81 -7.89 2.72
C SER A 51 13.48 -8.38 2.13
N ARG A 52 13.52 -9.46 1.34
CA ARG A 52 12.30 -10.09 0.77
C ARG A 52 11.37 -10.60 1.86
N GLU A 53 11.90 -11.10 2.97
CA GLU A 53 11.15 -11.64 4.11
C GLU A 53 10.31 -10.55 4.78
N LYS A 54 10.90 -9.37 5.01
CA LYS A 54 10.18 -8.21 5.56
C LYS A 54 9.09 -7.71 4.60
N ALA A 55 9.35 -7.70 3.29
CA ALA A 55 8.33 -7.37 2.30
C ALA A 55 7.17 -8.36 2.31
N ALA A 56 7.47 -9.66 2.37
CA ALA A 56 6.45 -10.71 2.47
C ALA A 56 5.64 -10.63 3.77
N ALA A 57 6.31 -10.39 4.91
CA ALA A 57 5.65 -10.24 6.20
C ALA A 57 4.71 -9.01 6.22
N SER A 58 5.20 -7.88 5.71
CA SER A 58 4.41 -6.66 5.54
C SER A 58 3.18 -6.89 4.66
N TRP A 59 3.37 -7.55 3.51
CA TRP A 59 2.27 -7.93 2.63
C TRP A 59 1.26 -8.82 3.34
N ASN A 60 1.72 -9.90 3.98
CA ASN A 60 0.87 -10.90 4.63
C ASN A 60 0.13 -10.37 5.87
N ALA A 61 0.61 -9.28 6.47
CA ALA A 61 -0.05 -8.61 7.59
C ALA A 61 -1.21 -7.68 7.17
N LEU A 62 -1.36 -7.37 5.87
CA LEU A 62 -2.46 -6.54 5.38
C LEU A 62 -3.83 -7.21 5.65
N PRO A 63 -4.87 -6.46 6.08
CA PRO A 63 -6.20 -7.02 6.34
C PRO A 63 -6.76 -7.82 5.16
N ARG A 64 -7.12 -9.10 5.36
CA ARG A 64 -7.53 -10.03 4.28
C ARG A 64 -9.04 -10.14 4.07
N ALA A 65 -9.82 -10.00 5.14
CA ALA A 65 -11.27 -9.99 5.06
C ALA A 65 -11.77 -8.55 4.90
N LEU A 66 -11.53 -7.97 3.72
CA LEU A 66 -12.10 -6.67 3.38
C LEU A 66 -13.61 -6.87 3.14
N THR A 67 -14.43 -6.40 4.08
CA THR A 67 -15.88 -6.32 3.88
C THR A 67 -16.15 -5.05 3.10
N TRP A 68 -16.46 -5.22 1.82
CA TRP A 68 -16.77 -4.12 0.92
C TRP A 68 -18.22 -3.71 1.10
N THR A 69 -18.45 -2.42 1.32
CA THR A 69 -19.78 -1.83 1.48
C THR A 69 -19.88 -0.53 0.70
N ASP A 70 -21.08 0.01 0.56
CA ASP A 70 -21.28 1.29 -0.13
C ASP A 70 -20.95 2.50 0.78
N GLU A 71 -20.63 2.26 2.06
CA GLU A 71 -20.26 3.30 3.03
C GLU A 71 -18.83 3.11 3.58
N PRO A 72 -18.01 4.17 3.62
CA PRO A 72 -16.69 4.12 4.25
C PRO A 72 -16.77 4.26 5.77
N GLN A 73 -15.69 3.87 6.44
CA GLN A 73 -15.44 4.28 7.82
C GLN A 73 -14.96 5.72 7.86
N LEU A 74 -15.70 6.60 8.53
CA LEU A 74 -15.36 8.03 8.64
C LEU A 74 -14.21 8.27 9.62
N GLY A 75 -13.38 9.28 9.34
CA GLY A 75 -12.20 9.60 10.14
C GLY A 75 -11.10 8.53 10.04
N ALA A 76 -11.09 7.74 8.97
CA ALA A 76 -10.19 6.60 8.80
C ALA A 76 -9.70 6.44 7.37
N TRP A 77 -8.58 5.73 7.23
CA TRP A 77 -8.15 5.19 5.94
C TRP A 77 -9.04 4.00 5.57
N ASN A 78 -9.46 3.98 4.31
CA ASN A 78 -10.26 2.91 3.71
C ASN A 78 -9.61 2.50 2.39
N TRP A 79 -9.80 1.25 1.99
CA TRP A 79 -9.73 0.90 0.58
C TRP A 79 -10.98 1.43 -0.11
N TRP A 80 -10.78 2.07 -1.26
CA TRP A 80 -11.83 2.43 -2.20
C TRP A 80 -11.63 1.66 -3.49
N ARG A 81 -12.70 1.07 -4.03
CA ARG A 81 -12.67 0.41 -5.34
C ARG A 81 -13.83 0.82 -6.23
N ASP A 82 -13.56 0.82 -7.52
CA ASP A 82 -14.55 0.89 -8.59
C ASP A 82 -14.30 -0.25 -9.60
N GLU A 83 -14.89 -0.17 -10.79
CA GLU A 83 -14.71 -1.17 -11.85
C GLU A 83 -13.25 -1.26 -12.36
N CYS A 84 -12.45 -0.21 -12.15
CA CYS A 84 -11.14 -0.03 -12.78
C CYS A 84 -9.97 0.05 -11.78
N SER A 85 -10.24 0.30 -10.50
CA SER A 85 -9.23 0.70 -9.52
C SER A 85 -9.56 0.16 -8.13
N CYS A 86 -8.51 -0.04 -7.34
CA CYS A 86 -8.59 -0.22 -5.90
C CYS A 86 -7.43 0.52 -5.27
N ILE A 87 -7.69 1.58 -4.51
CA ILE A 87 -6.66 2.48 -3.96
C ILE A 87 -7.02 2.92 -2.53
N PRO A 88 -6.04 3.25 -1.67
CA PRO A 88 -6.32 3.68 -0.33
C PRO A 88 -6.73 5.16 -0.34
N ARG A 89 -7.75 5.50 0.44
CA ARG A 89 -8.25 6.88 0.58
C ARG A 89 -8.61 7.15 2.03
N TYR A 90 -8.24 8.33 2.52
CA TYR A 90 -8.70 8.82 3.80
C TYR A 90 -10.07 9.48 3.64
N VAL A 91 -11.05 9.00 4.41
CA VAL A 91 -12.38 9.61 4.46
C VAL A 91 -12.49 10.41 5.76
N TYR A 92 -12.73 11.70 5.63
CA TYR A 92 -12.79 12.61 6.76
C TYR A 92 -14.11 12.47 7.53
N GLN A 93 -14.17 13.00 8.75
CA GLN A 93 -15.39 12.96 9.58
C GLN A 93 -16.60 13.64 8.94
N ASP A 94 -16.38 14.62 8.06
CA ASP A 94 -17.44 15.30 7.31
C ASP A 94 -17.90 14.54 6.06
N GLY A 95 -17.43 13.30 5.85
CA GLY A 95 -17.80 12.47 4.70
C GLY A 95 -17.12 12.85 3.39
N THR A 96 -16.15 13.75 3.40
CA THR A 96 -15.40 14.10 2.19
C THR A 96 -14.12 13.30 2.04
N VAL A 97 -13.58 13.27 0.83
CA VAL A 97 -12.38 12.52 0.45
C VAL A 97 -11.49 13.41 -0.41
N ALA A 98 -10.19 13.42 -0.11
CA ALA A 98 -9.22 14.16 -0.91
C ALA A 98 -9.00 13.46 -2.27
N ILE A 99 -9.08 14.23 -3.36
CA ILE A 99 -8.67 13.78 -4.68
C ILE A 99 -7.44 14.61 -5.09
N THR A 100 -6.27 14.00 -4.99
CA THR A 100 -4.97 14.65 -5.24
C THR A 100 -4.90 15.30 -6.62
N MET A 101 -5.46 14.66 -7.65
CA MET A 101 -5.47 15.20 -9.02
C MET A 101 -6.33 16.47 -9.19
N LEU A 102 -7.31 16.69 -8.31
CA LEU A 102 -8.24 17.82 -8.39
C LEU A 102 -7.92 18.93 -7.37
N ILE A 103 -6.93 18.71 -6.48
CA ILE A 103 -6.62 19.60 -5.34
C ILE A 103 -7.92 19.98 -4.61
N ALA A 104 -8.81 19.01 -4.43
CA ALA A 104 -10.16 19.22 -3.91
C ALA A 104 -10.56 18.09 -2.95
N ARG A 105 -11.54 18.39 -2.10
CA ARG A 105 -12.28 17.41 -1.31
C ARG A 105 -13.69 17.32 -1.86
N VAL A 106 -14.15 16.10 -2.13
CA VAL A 106 -15.51 15.84 -2.60
C VAL A 106 -16.22 14.90 -1.63
N PRO A 107 -17.56 14.94 -1.52
CA PRO A 107 -18.32 13.90 -0.84
C PRO A 107 -17.93 12.50 -1.33
N TYR A 108 -17.82 11.51 -0.43
CA TYR A 108 -17.44 10.15 -0.82
C TYR A 108 -18.45 9.53 -1.80
N GLN A 109 -19.71 9.98 -1.76
CA GLN A 109 -20.78 9.52 -2.64
C GLN A 109 -20.52 9.91 -4.11
N ASP A 110 -19.83 11.03 -4.36
CA ASP A 110 -19.51 11.50 -5.72
C ASP A 110 -18.44 10.64 -6.38
N LEU A 111 -17.62 9.94 -5.59
CA LEU A 111 -16.67 8.94 -6.09
C LEU A 111 -17.37 7.66 -6.56
N GLY A 112 -18.56 7.36 -6.03
CA GLY A 112 -19.21 6.05 -6.19
C GLY A 112 -18.35 4.89 -5.68
N GLY A 113 -18.63 3.69 -6.16
CA GLY A 113 -17.84 2.50 -5.84
C GLY A 113 -18.10 1.96 -4.43
N GLN A 114 -17.15 1.16 -3.94
CA GLN A 114 -17.25 0.45 -2.66
C GLN A 114 -16.05 0.73 -1.78
N TRP A 115 -16.25 0.59 -0.48
CA TRP A 115 -15.31 0.93 0.57
C TRP A 115 -15.08 -0.26 1.50
N ALA A 116 -13.85 -0.43 1.96
CA ALA A 116 -13.51 -1.41 2.99
C ALA A 116 -12.46 -0.85 3.95
N GLY A 117 -12.78 -0.81 5.25
CA GLY A 117 -11.91 -0.24 6.26
C GLY A 117 -12.40 -0.53 7.69
N PRO A 118 -11.68 -0.03 8.70
CA PRO A 118 -10.50 0.81 8.57
C PRO A 118 -9.26 0.00 8.15
N ILE A 119 -8.35 0.64 7.42
CA ILE A 119 -7.01 0.11 7.17
C ILE A 119 -5.96 0.96 7.88
N PRO A 120 -4.77 0.42 8.16
CA PRO A 120 -3.65 1.23 8.63
C PRO A 120 -3.35 2.38 7.66
N GLU A 121 -2.92 3.52 8.21
CA GLU A 121 -2.45 4.63 7.40
C GLU A 121 -1.37 4.18 6.42
N PRO A 122 -1.54 4.43 5.10
CA PRO A 122 -0.47 4.26 4.14
C PRO A 122 0.66 5.19 4.55
N ARG A 123 1.74 4.61 5.06
CA ARG A 123 2.93 5.40 5.38
C ARG A 123 3.54 5.87 4.06
N PRO A 124 3.84 7.19 3.92
CA PRO A 124 4.69 7.64 2.83
C PRO A 124 5.96 6.78 2.82
N HIS A 125 6.51 6.56 1.63
CA HIS A 125 7.88 6.07 1.53
C HIS A 125 8.75 7.04 2.35
N GLU A 126 9.23 6.61 3.52
CA GLU A 126 10.35 7.30 4.13
C GLU A 126 11.49 7.11 3.12
N PRO A 127 12.02 8.17 2.48
CA PRO A 127 13.32 8.03 1.85
C PRO A 127 14.23 7.50 2.97
N VAL A 128 14.93 6.39 2.70
CA VAL A 128 15.88 5.80 3.64
C VAL A 128 16.97 6.84 3.88
N GLY A 129 16.75 7.68 4.89
CA GLY A 129 17.54 8.84 5.22
C GLY A 129 18.16 8.67 6.59
N GLU A 130 19.44 8.31 6.56
CA GLU A 130 20.46 8.63 7.56
C GLU A 130 20.17 8.29 9.03
N GLN A 131 20.47 7.04 9.42
CA GLN A 131 21.09 6.66 10.70
C GLN A 131 21.34 5.15 10.59
N GLU A 132 22.57 4.66 10.47
CA GLU A 132 23.56 4.61 11.55
C GLU A 132 24.94 5.10 11.08
N LYS A 133 25.24 6.39 11.29
CA LYS A 133 26.58 6.75 11.72
C LYS A 133 26.64 6.35 13.19
N ASN A 134 27.24 5.20 13.52
CA ASN A 134 27.94 4.98 14.79
C ASN A 134 28.68 3.62 14.77
N ASN A 135 30.01 3.74 14.81
CA ASN A 135 31.01 2.82 15.34
C ASN A 135 31.15 1.43 14.69
N VAL A 136 32.11 1.30 13.75
CA VAL A 136 33.47 0.73 13.99
C VAL A 136 34.45 1.37 13.01
#